data_AF-A0A2R4WU76-F1
#
_entry.id   AF-A0A2R4WU76-F1
#
_cell.length_a   1.000
_cell.length_b   1.000
_cell.length_c   1.000
_cell.angle_alpha   90.00
_cell.angle_beta   90.00
_cell.angle_gamma   90.00
#
_symmetry.space_group_name_H-M   'P 1'
#
loop_
_entity.id
_entity.type
_entity.pdbx_description
1 polymer ?
#
loop_
_entity_poly.entity_id
_entity_poly.type
_entity_poly.pdbx_seq_one_letter_code
_entity_poly.pdbx_strand_id
1 'polypeptide(L)'
;MARATRTEPAGQAIPVTELLEIADYITKLKRGIAALRAQELTRDRIPMAHDELGSVVAATASATNRIMESAEAMLAIKAKTLDEYRDQVEAHIGDIFEACTFQDITGQRISKVVEALGQLEKRLSQFSTVVNVRDGEAEHDPEEARRKARAEALLLNGPQLKGPATPQDAIDALFS
;
A
#
# COMPACT_ATOMS: atom_id res chain seq x y z
N MET A 1 -10.58 -79.37 -11.81
CA MET A 1 -10.91 -78.28 -12.74
C MET A 1 -11.45 -77.10 -11.94
N ALA A 2 -10.76 -75.95 -11.95
CA ALA A 2 -11.30 -74.59 -11.78
C ALA A 2 -10.10 -73.64 -11.61
N ARG A 3 -9.62 -73.05 -12.71
CA ARG A 3 -8.56 -72.03 -12.71
C ARG A 3 -9.25 -70.68 -12.55
N ALA A 4 -9.13 -70.06 -11.38
CA ALA A 4 -9.59 -68.71 -11.14
C ALA A 4 -8.68 -67.73 -11.90
N THR A 5 -9.20 -67.14 -12.97
CA THR A 5 -8.57 -66.03 -13.69
C THR A 5 -8.77 -64.74 -12.88
N ARG A 6 -7.71 -64.26 -12.24
CA ARG A 6 -7.62 -62.87 -11.76
C ARG A 6 -7.69 -61.96 -12.98
N THR A 7 -8.73 -61.15 -13.07
CA THR A 7 -8.80 -60.02 -13.99
C THR A 7 -8.03 -58.88 -13.35
N GLU A 8 -6.86 -58.53 -13.90
CA GLU A 8 -6.18 -57.28 -13.54
C GLU A 8 -7.02 -56.09 -14.06
N PRO A 9 -7.14 -54.98 -13.31
CA PRO A 9 -7.81 -53.81 -13.82
C PRO A 9 -6.94 -53.22 -14.94
N ALA A 10 -7.49 -53.20 -16.16
CA ALA A 10 -6.90 -52.50 -17.30
C ALA A 10 -6.64 -51.05 -16.90
N GLY A 11 -5.37 -50.62 -16.94
CA GLY A 11 -5.00 -49.23 -16.71
C GLY A 11 -5.81 -48.34 -17.65
N GLN A 12 -6.60 -47.42 -17.09
CA GLN A 12 -7.33 -46.44 -17.87
C GLN A 12 -6.35 -45.66 -18.74
N ALA A 13 -6.39 -45.89 -20.05
CA ALA A 13 -5.67 -45.07 -21.02
C ALA A 13 -6.34 -43.69 -21.03
N ILE A 14 -5.57 -42.66 -20.67
CA ILE A 14 -6.04 -41.27 -20.76
C ILE A 14 -6.37 -40.99 -22.23
N PRO A 15 -7.62 -40.62 -22.58
CA PRO A 15 -7.99 -40.34 -23.95
C PRO A 15 -7.19 -39.14 -24.49
N VAL A 16 -6.72 -39.24 -25.73
CA VAL A 16 -5.85 -38.22 -26.38
C VAL A 16 -6.46 -36.81 -26.33
N THR A 17 -7.79 -36.70 -26.38
CA THR A 17 -8.53 -35.44 -26.22
C THR A 17 -8.28 -34.76 -24.88
N GLU A 18 -8.23 -35.51 -23.78
CA GLU A 18 -7.97 -34.97 -22.44
C GLU A 18 -6.52 -34.47 -22.31
N LEU A 19 -5.56 -35.16 -22.95
CA LEU A 19 -4.18 -34.69 -23.06
C LEU A 19 -4.08 -33.37 -23.85
N LEU A 20 -4.86 -33.22 -24.92
CA LEU A 20 -4.91 -32.01 -25.73
C LEU A 20 -5.53 -30.83 -24.97
N GLU A 21 -6.58 -31.07 -24.17
CA GLU A 21 -7.19 -30.08 -23.30
C GLU A 21 -6.21 -29.59 -22.21
N ILE A 22 -5.47 -30.51 -21.58
CA ILE A 22 -4.42 -30.17 -20.61
C ILE A 22 -3.32 -29.34 -21.28
N ALA A 23 -2.89 -29.71 -22.49
CA ALA A 23 -1.86 -28.97 -23.22
C ALA A 23 -2.33 -27.55 -23.59
N ASP A 24 -3.59 -27.37 -24.00
CA ASP A 24 -4.17 -26.06 -24.26
C ASP A 24 -4.28 -25.22 -22.97
N TYR A 25 -4.70 -25.82 -21.87
CA TYR A 25 -4.75 -25.15 -20.56
C TYR A 25 -3.36 -24.71 -20.07
N ILE A 26 -2.34 -25.57 -20.17
CA ILE A 26 -0.94 -25.21 -19.87
C ILE A 26 -0.47 -24.05 -20.75
N THR A 27 -0.86 -24.02 -22.02
CA THR A 27 -0.49 -22.94 -22.94
C THR A 27 -1.16 -21.62 -22.53
N LYS A 28 -2.44 -21.64 -22.15
CA LYS A 28 -3.16 -20.48 -21.60
C LYS A 28 -2.52 -19.98 -20.30
N LEU A 29 -2.20 -20.88 -19.37
CA LEU A 29 -1.48 -20.56 -18.14
C LEU A 29 -0.13 -19.89 -18.40
N LYS A 30 0.70 -20.46 -19.29
CA LYS A 30 2.00 -19.89 -19.67
C LYS A 30 1.87 -18.47 -20.21
N ARG A 31 0.84 -18.21 -21.04
CA ARG A 31 0.54 -16.86 -21.53
C ARG A 31 0.10 -15.92 -20.42
N GLY A 32 -0.76 -16.38 -19.50
CA GLY A 32 -1.17 -15.61 -18.32
C GLY A 32 0.02 -15.21 -17.44
N ILE A 33 0.90 -16.17 -17.13
CA ILE A 33 2.11 -15.92 -16.34
C ILE A 33 3.03 -14.91 -17.04
N ALA A 34 3.20 -15.03 -18.37
CA ALA A 34 3.99 -14.06 -19.13
C ALA A 34 3.38 -12.65 -19.09
N ALA A 35 2.05 -12.54 -19.16
CA ALA A 35 1.32 -11.27 -19.14
C ALA A 35 1.43 -10.52 -17.80
N LEU A 36 1.64 -11.23 -16.68
CA LEU A 36 1.93 -10.60 -15.38
C LEU A 36 3.22 -9.76 -15.43
N ARG A 37 4.19 -10.16 -16.25
CA ARG A 37 5.54 -9.56 -16.29
C ARG A 37 6.14 -9.43 -14.87
N ALA A 38 6.08 -10.51 -14.10
CA ALA A 38 6.45 -10.54 -12.68
C ALA A 38 7.87 -9.99 -12.40
N GLN A 39 8.81 -10.16 -13.33
CA GLN A 39 10.16 -9.61 -13.20
C GLN A 39 10.19 -8.08 -13.21
N GLU A 40 9.42 -7.41 -14.08
CA GLU A 40 9.32 -5.93 -14.11
C GLU A 40 8.69 -5.42 -12.81
N LEU A 41 7.63 -6.09 -12.34
CA LEU A 41 6.96 -5.71 -11.10
C LEU A 41 7.89 -5.81 -9.90
N THR A 42 8.61 -6.93 -9.79
CA THR A 42 9.48 -7.22 -8.64
C THR A 42 10.78 -6.41 -8.67
N ARG A 43 11.34 -6.13 -9.86
CA ARG A 43 12.63 -5.43 -9.98
C ARG A 43 12.50 -3.92 -10.08
N ASP A 44 11.40 -3.42 -10.66
CA ASP A 44 11.29 -2.01 -10.98
C ASP A 44 10.10 -1.35 -10.26
N ARG A 45 8.88 -1.84 -10.48
CA ARG A 45 7.67 -1.12 -10.05
C ARG A 45 7.45 -1.12 -8.54
N ILE A 46 7.58 -2.27 -7.88
CA ILE A 46 7.39 -2.39 -6.43
C ILE A 46 8.52 -1.67 -5.68
N PRO A 47 9.82 -1.86 -6.02
CA PRO A 47 10.89 -1.09 -5.40
C PRO A 47 10.75 0.42 -5.60
N MET A 48 10.39 0.86 -6.81
CA MET A 48 10.13 2.29 -7.06
C MET A 48 9.00 2.82 -6.18
N ALA A 49 7.89 2.10 -6.05
CA ALA A 49 6.79 2.51 -5.19
C ALA A 49 7.22 2.60 -3.71
N HIS A 50 8.03 1.67 -3.24
CA HIS A 50 8.62 1.70 -1.90
C HIS A 50 9.48 2.94 -1.68
N ASP A 51 10.39 3.24 -2.62
CA ASP A 51 11.30 4.38 -2.52
C ASP A 51 10.58 5.73 -2.59
N GLU A 52 9.55 5.81 -3.44
CA GLU A 52 8.69 7.00 -3.53
C GLU A 52 7.91 7.21 -2.22
N LEU A 53 7.33 6.17 -1.63
CA LEU A 53 6.65 6.27 -0.32
C LEU A 53 7.61 6.64 0.82
N GLY A 54 8.82 6.07 0.83
CA GLY A 54 9.86 6.45 1.80
C GLY A 54 10.26 7.92 1.66
N SER A 55 10.38 8.41 0.43
CA SER A 55 10.65 9.82 0.14
C SER A 55 9.50 10.73 0.59
N VAL A 56 8.25 10.28 0.46
CA VAL A 56 7.08 11.01 0.97
C VAL A 56 7.19 11.18 2.49
N VAL A 57 7.45 10.10 3.22
CA VAL A 57 7.59 10.15 4.70
C VAL A 57 8.72 11.09 5.13
N ALA A 58 9.87 11.04 4.45
CA ALA A 58 10.99 11.91 4.77
C ALA A 58 10.66 13.40 4.49
N ALA A 59 10.03 13.68 3.35
CA ALA A 59 9.66 15.04 2.97
C ALA A 59 8.59 15.63 3.91
N THR A 60 7.57 14.83 4.28
CA THR A 60 6.55 15.28 5.22
C THR A 60 7.14 15.55 6.59
N ALA A 61 7.97 14.64 7.13
CA ALA A 61 8.60 14.83 8.43
C ALA A 61 9.51 16.08 8.45
N SER A 62 10.33 16.27 7.42
CA SER A 62 11.20 17.45 7.31
C SER A 62 10.40 18.75 7.24
N ALA A 63 9.31 18.77 6.47
CA ALA A 63 8.49 19.97 6.35
C ALA A 63 7.70 20.27 7.63
N THR A 64 7.16 19.25 8.29
CA THR A 64 6.49 19.42 9.58
C THR A 64 7.45 19.98 10.63
N ASN A 65 8.69 19.50 10.69
CA ASN A 65 9.70 20.08 11.59
C ASN A 65 9.95 21.56 11.28
N ARG A 66 10.16 21.94 10.00
CA ARG A 66 10.33 23.34 9.61
C ARG A 66 9.14 24.21 10.03
N ILE A 67 7.92 23.72 9.83
CA ILE A 67 6.69 24.44 10.23
C ILE A 67 6.65 24.66 11.75
N MET A 68 6.97 23.63 12.53
CA MET A 68 7.01 23.73 14.00
C MET A 68 8.11 24.69 14.46
N GLU A 69 9.32 24.59 13.90
CA GLU A 69 10.44 25.50 14.22
C GLU A 69 10.09 26.97 13.94
N SER A 70 9.48 27.26 12.78
CA SER A 70 9.00 28.62 12.46
C SER A 70 7.92 29.09 13.44
N ALA A 71 6.96 28.25 13.79
CA ALA A 71 5.90 28.60 14.75
C ALA A 71 6.45 28.84 16.16
N GLU A 72 7.41 28.02 16.61
CA GLU A 72 8.10 28.21 17.89
C GLU A 72 8.92 29.50 17.91
N ALA A 73 9.64 29.80 16.82
CA ALA A 73 10.39 31.03 16.67
C ALA A 73 9.48 32.27 16.74
N MET A 74 8.29 32.21 16.13
CA MET A 74 7.27 33.26 16.24
C MET A 74 6.82 33.52 17.68
N LEU A 75 6.60 32.48 18.47
CA LEU A 75 6.22 32.62 19.88
C LEU A 75 7.35 33.21 20.73
N ALA A 76 8.60 33.03 20.32
CA ALA A 76 9.80 33.51 21.00
C ALA A 76 10.21 34.94 20.61
N ILE A 77 9.50 35.61 19.70
CA ILE A 77 9.84 36.96 19.24
C ILE A 77 9.87 37.95 20.41
N LYS A 78 10.99 38.67 20.53
CA LYS A 78 11.20 39.75 21.51
C LYS A 78 11.47 41.08 20.81
N ALA A 79 10.46 41.56 20.08
CA ALA A 79 10.52 42.84 19.39
C ALA A 79 10.36 44.02 20.36
N LYS A 80 11.02 45.14 20.06
CA LYS A 80 10.93 46.39 20.84
C LYS A 80 9.83 47.31 20.33
N THR A 81 9.41 47.13 19.08
CA THR A 81 8.33 47.90 18.44
C THR A 81 7.33 46.97 17.76
N LEU A 82 6.13 47.49 17.49
CA LEU A 82 5.09 46.73 16.77
C LEU A 82 5.49 46.46 15.31
N ASP A 83 6.18 47.38 14.65
CA ASP A 83 6.65 47.17 13.27
C ASP A 83 7.69 46.05 13.22
N GLU A 84 8.64 46.02 14.15
CA GLU A 84 9.65 44.94 14.24
C GLU A 84 9.01 43.59 14.55
N TYR A 85 7.94 43.57 15.36
CA TYR A 85 7.16 42.35 15.61
C TYR A 85 6.45 41.87 14.35
N ARG A 86 5.77 42.77 13.63
CA ARG A 86 5.04 42.46 12.39
C ARG A 86 6.00 41.87 11.35
N ASP A 87 7.13 42.52 11.11
CA ASP A 87 8.06 42.10 10.06
C ASP A 87 8.64 40.69 10.35
N GLN A 88 8.94 40.37 11.61
CA GLN A 88 9.39 39.03 12.01
C GLN A 88 8.30 37.96 11.89
N VAL A 89 7.06 38.31 12.27
CA VAL A 89 5.89 37.42 12.10
C VAL A 89 5.65 37.12 10.62
N GLU A 90 5.67 38.14 9.76
CA GLU A 90 5.49 37.98 8.32
C GLU A 90 6.58 37.09 7.70
N ALA A 91 7.84 37.26 8.12
CA ALA A 91 8.94 36.41 7.66
C ALA A 91 8.71 34.93 7.99
N HIS A 92 8.35 34.60 9.23
CA HIS A 92 8.10 33.21 9.64
C HIS A 92 6.84 32.61 9.02
N ILE A 93 5.80 33.42 8.77
CA ILE A 93 4.63 32.98 7.98
C ILE A 93 5.08 32.62 6.55
N GLY A 94 5.99 33.40 5.96
CA GLY A 94 6.64 33.08 4.69
C GLY A 94 7.34 31.73 4.71
N ASP A 95 8.15 31.46 5.74
CA ASP A 95 8.84 30.18 5.92
C ASP A 95 7.85 28.99 6.02
N ILE A 96 6.73 29.18 6.73
CA ILE A 96 5.67 28.16 6.84
C ILE A 96 5.04 27.88 5.48
N PHE A 97 4.73 28.91 4.70
CA PHE A 97 4.18 28.73 3.35
C PHE A 97 5.17 28.03 2.42
N GLU A 98 6.45 28.39 2.49
CA GLU A 98 7.49 27.73 1.72
C GLU A 98 7.61 26.26 2.13
N ALA A 99 7.64 25.97 3.44
CA ALA A 99 7.68 24.61 3.94
C ALA A 99 6.50 23.78 3.40
N CYS A 100 5.27 24.31 3.44
CA CYS A 100 4.04 23.67 2.93
C CYS A 100 4.10 23.22 1.47
N THR A 101 5.02 23.75 0.65
CA THR A 101 5.20 23.33 -0.74
C THR A 101 5.60 21.85 -0.88
N PHE A 102 6.00 21.18 0.23
CA PHE A 102 6.18 19.72 0.28
C PHE A 102 4.96 18.95 -0.24
N GLN A 103 3.76 19.53 -0.12
CA GLN A 103 2.50 18.92 -0.56
C GLN A 103 2.48 18.61 -2.05
N ASP A 104 3.07 19.48 -2.90
CA ASP A 104 3.10 19.26 -4.35
C ASP A 104 4.00 18.06 -4.69
N ILE A 105 5.23 18.06 -4.18
CA ILE A 105 6.18 16.96 -4.40
C ILE A 105 5.62 15.65 -3.85
N THR A 106 5.02 15.66 -2.66
CA THR A 106 4.42 14.44 -2.09
C THR A 106 3.22 13.94 -2.88
N GLY A 107 2.36 14.85 -3.37
CA GLY A 107 1.25 14.52 -4.26
C GLY A 107 1.71 13.87 -5.57
N GLN A 108 2.77 14.40 -6.18
CA GLN A 108 3.35 13.81 -7.39
C GLN A 108 3.91 12.40 -7.14
N ARG A 109 4.61 12.19 -6.03
CA ARG A 109 5.18 10.89 -5.67
C ARG A 109 4.09 9.85 -5.37
N ILE A 110 3.07 10.23 -4.61
CA ILE A 110 1.91 9.36 -4.35
C ILE A 110 1.21 8.99 -5.66
N SER A 111 1.06 9.94 -6.59
CA SER A 111 0.44 9.66 -7.90
C SER A 111 1.19 8.59 -8.68
N LYS A 112 2.54 8.61 -8.67
CA LYS A 112 3.35 7.55 -9.30
C LYS A 112 3.15 6.19 -8.64
N VAL A 113 3.05 6.16 -7.32
CA VAL A 113 2.79 4.92 -6.56
C VAL A 113 1.43 4.35 -6.94
N VAL A 114 0.39 5.19 -6.96
CA VAL A 114 -0.96 4.79 -7.35
C VAL A 114 -0.99 4.27 -8.79
N GLU A 115 -0.27 4.91 -9.71
CA GLU A 115 -0.16 4.43 -11.09
C GLU A 115 0.49 3.04 -11.15
N ALA A 116 1.60 2.84 -10.42
CA ALA A 116 2.29 1.54 -10.39
C ALA A 116 1.40 0.42 -9.81
N LEU A 117 0.65 0.71 -8.75
CA LEU A 117 -0.31 -0.23 -8.16
C LEU A 117 -1.48 -0.51 -9.12
N GLY A 118 -2.02 0.51 -9.78
CA GLY A 118 -3.09 0.31 -10.78
C GLY A 118 -2.64 -0.55 -11.97
N GLN A 119 -1.38 -0.43 -12.40
CA GLN A 119 -0.81 -1.31 -13.43
C GLN A 119 -0.69 -2.76 -12.94
N LEU A 120 -0.29 -2.96 -11.67
CA LEU A 120 -0.25 -4.28 -11.04
C LEU A 120 -1.65 -4.91 -10.97
N GLU A 121 -2.64 -4.16 -10.46
CA GLU A 121 -4.03 -4.61 -10.35
C GLU A 121 -4.60 -5.04 -11.72
N LYS A 122 -4.36 -4.24 -12.76
CA LYS A 122 -4.80 -4.57 -14.13
C LYS A 122 -4.22 -5.90 -14.62
N ARG A 123 -2.93 -6.13 -14.38
CA ARG A 123 -2.24 -7.38 -14.79
C ARG A 123 -2.74 -8.58 -13.99
N LEU A 124 -2.96 -8.40 -12.69
CA LEU A 124 -3.49 -9.46 -11.83
C LEU A 124 -4.93 -9.83 -12.18
N SER A 125 -5.78 -8.85 -12.49
CA SER A 125 -7.14 -9.07 -12.97
C SER A 125 -7.18 -9.85 -14.29
N GLN A 126 -6.30 -9.49 -15.24
CA GLN A 126 -6.15 -10.23 -16.49
C GLN A 126 -5.70 -11.67 -16.25
N PHE A 127 -4.72 -11.87 -15.37
CA PHE A 127 -4.25 -13.21 -15.01
C PHE A 127 -5.35 -14.07 -14.37
N SER A 128 -6.08 -13.52 -13.38
CA SER A 128 -7.19 -14.22 -12.72
C SER A 128 -8.24 -14.68 -13.73
N THR A 129 -8.59 -13.83 -14.69
CA THR A 129 -9.52 -14.17 -15.79
C THR A 129 -9.00 -15.32 -16.66
N VAL A 130 -7.69 -15.36 -16.96
CA VAL A 130 -7.07 -16.41 -17.78
C VAL A 130 -7.01 -17.75 -17.05
N VAL A 131 -6.74 -17.73 -15.75
CA VAL A 131 -6.58 -18.94 -14.94
C VAL A 131 -7.92 -19.50 -14.46
N ASN A 132 -9.02 -18.73 -14.63
CA ASN A 132 -10.36 -19.08 -14.14
C ASN A 132 -10.33 -19.46 -12.65
N VAL A 133 -9.51 -18.74 -11.88
CA VAL A 133 -9.43 -18.92 -10.42
C VAL A 133 -10.80 -18.54 -9.88
N ARG A 134 -11.58 -19.52 -9.45
CA ARG A 134 -12.70 -19.28 -8.54
C ARG A 134 -12.05 -18.91 -7.21
N ASP A 135 -12.46 -17.82 -6.58
CA ASP A 135 -11.88 -17.23 -5.35
C ASP A 135 -11.88 -18.17 -4.11
N GLY A 136 -12.12 -19.48 -4.26
CA GLY A 136 -12.40 -20.41 -3.17
C GLY A 136 -11.26 -21.32 -2.71
N GLU A 137 -10.06 -21.27 -3.30
CA GLU A 137 -8.97 -22.23 -2.96
C GLU A 137 -7.61 -21.56 -2.67
N ALA A 138 -7.59 -20.27 -2.33
CA ALA A 138 -6.37 -19.70 -1.74
C ALA A 138 -6.20 -20.30 -0.33
N GLU A 139 -5.21 -21.18 -0.15
CA GLU A 139 -4.79 -21.66 1.17
C GLU A 139 -4.55 -20.45 2.08
N HIS A 140 -5.24 -20.43 3.21
CA HIS A 140 -5.16 -19.35 4.20
C HIS A 140 -3.75 -19.32 4.78
N ASP A 141 -2.92 -18.33 4.43
CA ASP A 141 -1.60 -18.17 5.03
C ASP A 141 -1.76 -17.79 6.52
N PRO A 142 -1.43 -18.70 7.46
CA PRO A 142 -1.58 -18.43 8.88
C PRO A 142 -0.61 -17.35 9.38
N GLU A 143 0.46 -17.05 8.64
CA GLU A 143 1.41 -15.97 8.97
C GLU A 143 0.84 -14.60 8.58
N GLU A 144 0.20 -14.50 7.41
CA GLU A 144 -0.52 -13.29 6.99
C GLU A 144 -1.66 -12.94 7.95
N ALA A 145 -2.43 -13.95 8.38
CA ALA A 145 -3.50 -13.78 9.37
C ALA A 145 -2.98 -13.24 10.71
N ARG A 146 -1.83 -13.74 11.20
CA ARG A 146 -1.19 -13.23 12.43
C ARG A 146 -0.68 -11.80 12.25
N ARG A 147 -0.10 -11.49 11.09
CA ARG A 147 0.41 -10.14 10.79
C ARG A 147 -0.72 -9.12 10.76
N LYS A 148 -1.86 -9.47 10.14
CA LYS A 148 -3.06 -8.63 10.09
C LYS A 148 -3.65 -8.41 11.49
N ALA A 149 -3.80 -9.47 12.28
CA ALA A 149 -4.28 -9.36 13.67
C ALA A 149 -3.39 -8.45 14.52
N ARG A 150 -2.06 -8.52 14.34
CA ARG A 150 -1.10 -7.63 15.02
C ARG A 150 -1.22 -6.18 14.55
N ALA A 151 -1.41 -5.94 13.25
CA ALA A 151 -1.57 -4.60 12.71
C ALA A 151 -2.88 -3.95 13.18
N GLU A 152 -3.99 -4.70 13.20
CA GLU A 152 -5.28 -4.25 13.74
C GLU A 152 -5.19 -3.89 15.23
N ALA A 153 -4.45 -4.66 16.02
CA ALA A 153 -4.19 -4.35 17.42
C ALA A 153 -3.36 -3.07 17.63
N LEU A 154 -2.54 -2.66 16.65
CA LEU A 154 -1.67 -1.47 16.72
C LEU A 154 -2.35 -0.19 16.22
N LEU A 155 -3.49 -0.29 15.51
CA LEU A 155 -4.22 0.86 14.96
C LEU A 155 -5.09 1.61 15.99
N LEU A 156 -4.98 1.32 17.28
CA LEU A 156 -5.85 1.86 18.33
C LEU A 156 -5.66 3.35 18.66
N ASN A 157 -4.71 4.07 18.06
CA ASN A 157 -4.43 5.48 18.41
C ASN A 157 -4.14 6.42 17.22
N GLY A 158 -4.71 6.15 16.04
CA GLY A 158 -4.63 7.08 14.90
C GLY A 158 -5.73 8.15 14.92
N PRO A 159 -5.48 9.37 14.40
CA PRO A 159 -6.54 10.37 14.24
C PRO A 159 -7.68 9.80 13.40
N GLN A 160 -8.88 9.75 13.99
CA GLN A 160 -10.04 9.11 13.38
C GLN A 160 -10.53 9.94 12.20
N LEU A 161 -10.59 9.33 11.01
CA LEU A 161 -10.96 10.03 9.77
C LEU A 161 -12.34 10.71 9.83
N LYS A 162 -13.23 10.24 10.72
CA LYS A 162 -14.58 10.78 11.04
C LYS A 162 -15.06 10.37 12.45
N GLY A 163 -14.15 10.36 13.42
CA GLY A 163 -14.47 9.98 14.80
C GLY A 163 -15.30 11.02 15.56
N PRO A 164 -15.96 10.66 16.67
CA PRO A 164 -16.42 11.69 17.60
C PRO A 164 -15.19 12.47 18.06
N ALA A 165 -15.12 13.75 17.69
CA ALA A 165 -14.12 14.64 18.26
C ALA A 165 -14.32 14.62 19.77
N THR A 166 -13.28 14.28 20.53
CA THR A 166 -13.32 14.41 21.99
C THR A 166 -13.70 15.85 22.31
N PRO A 167 -14.84 16.10 22.96
CA PRO A 167 -15.29 17.47 23.19
C PRO A 167 -14.32 18.15 24.17
N GLN A 168 -14.10 19.46 23.97
CA GLN A 168 -13.06 20.22 24.67
C GLN A 168 -13.24 20.22 26.20
N ASP A 169 -14.49 20.15 26.66
CA ASP A 169 -14.85 20.00 28.07
C ASP A 169 -14.28 18.73 28.72
N ALA A 170 -14.20 17.63 27.97
CA ALA A 170 -13.58 16.39 28.44
C ALA A 170 -12.04 16.48 28.50
N ILE A 171 -11.43 17.35 27.69
CA ILE A 171 -9.98 17.61 27.73
C ILE A 171 -9.65 18.49 28.94
N ASP A 172 -10.46 19.52 29.17
CA ASP A 172 -10.23 20.46 30.27
C ASP A 172 -10.37 19.78 31.64
N ALA A 173 -11.26 18.78 31.78
CA ALA A 173 -11.43 17.99 33.00
C ALA A 173 -10.24 17.07 33.35
N LEU A 174 -9.31 16.82 32.41
CA LEU A 174 -8.10 16.02 32.63
C LEU A 174 -6.95 16.83 33.23
N PHE A 175 -7.01 18.16 33.14
CA PHE A 175 -5.98 19.08 33.61
C PHE A 175 -6.43 19.98 34.77
N SER A 176 -7.63 19.73 35.31
CA SER A 176 -8.16 20.32 36.55
C SER A 176 -7.95 19.40 37.75
#